data_AF-A0A9D2DYI3-F1
#
_entry.id   AF-A0A9D2DYI3-F1
#
_cell.length_a   1.000
_cell.length_b   1.000
_cell.length_c   1.000
_cell.angle_alpha   90.00
_cell.angle_beta   90.00
_cell.angle_gamma   90.00
#
_symmetry.space_group_name_H-M   'P 1'
#
loop_
_entity.id
_entity.type
_entity.pdbx_description
1 polymer ?
#
loop_
_entity_poly.entity_id
_entity_poly.type
_entity_poly.pdbx_seq_one_letter_code
_entity_poly.pdbx_strand_id
1 'polypeptide(L)'
;MNDEGFRVNRMKFYPCQSVGSKVACCFAVCWFLPLLIIFIIFYPEVPLWSVLLLGFWICFLIFATVACFFHGVIFDEKKGILSLRAIYRRTAKFSEIKDIRINNRPSVDPRKYCFIEISLKNGKIIKMAGYSSCFRLKHDVEKSAKIVSEIKKRLQEKGYLKGVLEQVISYEE
;
A
#
# COMPACT_ATOMS: atom_id res chain seq x y z
N MET A 1 22.21 20.91 -8.26
CA MET A 1 22.01 19.51 -8.69
C MET A 1 20.53 19.21 -8.57
N ASN A 2 19.80 19.28 -9.68
CA ASN A 2 18.33 19.42 -9.72
C ASN A 2 17.59 18.22 -9.14
N ASP A 3 16.81 18.46 -8.08
CA ASP A 3 15.84 17.52 -7.48
C ASP A 3 14.72 17.12 -8.45
N GLU A 4 14.55 17.84 -9.56
CA GLU A 4 13.60 17.50 -10.61
C GLU A 4 13.99 16.23 -11.38
N GLY A 5 15.30 15.94 -11.49
CA GLY A 5 15.79 14.70 -12.14
C GLY A 5 15.54 13.42 -11.33
N PHE A 6 15.19 13.55 -10.05
CA PHE A 6 14.89 12.43 -9.15
C PHE A 6 13.40 12.02 -9.20
N ARG A 7 12.51 12.93 -9.61
CA ARG A 7 11.06 12.67 -9.72
C ARG A 7 10.65 12.06 -11.05
N VAL A 8 11.35 12.34 -12.15
CA VAL A 8 10.95 11.85 -13.49
C VAL A 8 11.14 10.34 -13.66
N ASN A 9 12.07 9.69 -12.93
CA ASN A 9 12.40 8.27 -13.11
C ASN A 9 11.88 7.33 -12.01
N ARG A 10 11.14 7.84 -11.01
CA ARG A 10 10.67 7.05 -9.86
C ARG A 10 9.15 7.09 -9.76
N MET A 11 8.51 6.13 -10.44
CA MET A 11 7.11 5.74 -10.27
C MET A 11 6.80 5.35 -8.83
N LYS A 12 5.92 6.06 -8.10
CA LYS A 12 5.35 5.56 -6.83
C LYS A 12 3.89 5.19 -7.04
N PHE A 13 3.58 3.91 -6.93
CA PHE A 13 2.21 3.41 -6.83
C PHE A 13 1.90 3.12 -5.36
N TYR A 14 0.69 3.38 -4.91
CA TYR A 14 0.31 3.19 -3.51
C TYR A 14 -0.73 2.06 -3.41
N PRO A 15 -0.32 0.82 -3.12
CA PRO A 15 -1.21 -0.20 -2.59
C PRO A 15 -1.43 0.12 -1.11
N CYS A 16 -2.68 0.19 -0.68
CA CYS A 16 -3.06 0.86 0.56
C CYS A 16 -2.61 2.33 0.57
N GLN A 17 -3.37 3.18 -0.11
CA GLN A 17 -4.26 4.10 0.58
C GLN A 17 -4.79 5.19 -0.33
N SER A 18 -6.11 5.26 -0.38
CA SER A 18 -6.79 6.39 -0.97
C SER A 18 -6.33 7.68 -0.29
N VAL A 19 -6.39 8.78 -1.04
CA VAL A 19 -6.20 10.12 -0.47
C VAL A 19 -7.13 10.31 0.74
N GLY A 20 -8.35 9.80 0.66
CA GLY A 20 -9.31 9.79 1.76
C GLY A 20 -8.79 9.09 3.03
N SER A 21 -8.15 7.92 2.91
CA SER A 21 -7.57 7.21 4.07
C SER A 21 -6.44 8.01 4.71
N LYS A 22 -5.58 8.65 3.90
CA LYS A 22 -4.49 9.49 4.41
C LYS A 22 -5.03 10.71 5.15
N VAL A 23 -6.01 11.39 4.56
CA VAL A 23 -6.68 12.55 5.16
C VAL A 23 -7.42 12.16 6.44
N ALA A 24 -8.15 11.04 6.44
CA ALA A 24 -8.86 10.55 7.61
C ALA A 24 -7.91 10.19 8.76
N CYS A 25 -6.77 9.55 8.49
CA CYS A 25 -5.78 9.24 9.51
C CYS A 25 -5.15 10.51 10.11
N CYS A 26 -4.79 11.50 9.28
CA CYS A 26 -4.31 12.79 9.78
C CYS A 26 -5.37 13.50 10.63
N PHE A 27 -6.63 13.52 10.17
CA PHE A 27 -7.72 14.15 10.91
C PHE A 27 -7.99 13.45 12.24
N ALA A 28 -7.95 12.12 12.28
CA ALA A 28 -8.09 11.35 13.51
C ALA A 28 -6.98 11.71 14.52
N VAL A 29 -5.72 11.75 14.10
CA VAL A 29 -4.62 12.16 15.01
C VAL A 29 -4.85 13.58 15.53
N CYS A 30 -5.21 14.53 14.66
CA CYS A 30 -5.49 15.91 15.07
C CYS A 30 -6.71 16.04 15.99
N TRP A 31 -7.68 15.14 15.91
CA TRP A 31 -8.88 15.15 16.76
C TRP A 31 -8.64 14.50 18.13
N PHE A 32 -7.88 13.40 18.16
CA PHE A 32 -7.62 12.66 19.40
C PHE A 32 -6.53 13.31 20.26
N LEU A 33 -5.59 14.05 19.66
CA LEU A 33 -4.51 14.72 20.41
C LEU A 33 -5.04 15.77 21.41
N PRO A 34 -5.95 16.70 21.05
CA PRO A 34 -6.57 17.63 22.00
C PRO A 34 -7.37 16.93 23.09
N LEU A 35 -8.08 15.85 22.75
CA LEU A 35 -8.83 15.06 23.74
C LEU A 35 -7.90 14.45 24.79
N LEU A 36 -6.71 13.97 24.39
CA LEU A 36 -5.70 13.49 25.35
C LEU A 36 -5.22 14.61 26.26
N ILE A 37 -4.96 15.80 25.73
CA ILE A 37 -4.52 16.95 26.52
C ILE A 37 -5.58 17.30 27.59
N ILE A 38 -6.86 17.32 27.20
CA ILE A 38 -7.98 17.55 28.13
C ILE A 38 -7.98 16.47 29.23
N PHE A 39 -7.86 15.20 28.87
CA PHE A 39 -7.86 14.09 29.83
C PHE A 39 -6.67 14.16 30.81
N ILE A 40 -5.53 14.70 30.39
CA ILE A 40 -4.37 14.93 31.24
C ILE A 40 -4.61 16.10 32.20
N ILE A 41 -5.22 17.19 31.74
CA ILE A 41 -5.55 18.36 32.59
C ILE A 41 -6.54 17.97 33.68
N PHE A 42 -7.56 17.20 33.33
CA PHE A 42 -8.58 16.70 34.26
C PHE A 42 -8.22 15.33 34.86
N TYR A 43 -6.95 14.94 34.87
CA TYR A 43 -6.50 13.67 35.45
C TYR A 43 -7.01 13.38 36.88
N PRO A 44 -7.18 14.36 37.79
CA PRO A 44 -7.74 14.10 39.11
C PRO A 44 -9.19 13.60 39.08
N GLU A 45 -9.95 13.93 38.02
CA GLU A 45 -11.37 13.61 37.84
C GLU A 45 -11.57 12.42 36.88
N VAL A 46 -10.52 12.03 36.16
CA VAL A 46 -10.58 11.01 35.11
C VAL A 46 -9.80 9.76 35.53
N PRO A 47 -10.36 8.54 35.36
CA PRO A 47 -9.63 7.32 35.68
C PRO A 47 -8.33 7.20 34.87
N LEU A 48 -7.23 6.84 35.54
CA LEU A 48 -5.91 6.64 34.91
C LEU A 48 -5.99 5.70 33.69
N TRP A 49 -6.79 4.64 33.77
CA TRP A 49 -7.00 3.69 32.67
C TRP A 49 -7.52 4.36 31.39
N SER A 50 -8.37 5.37 31.52
CA SER A 50 -8.91 6.11 30.38
C SER A 50 -7.83 6.92 29.68
N VAL A 51 -6.92 7.53 30.45
CA VAL A 51 -5.76 8.26 29.91
C VAL A 51 -4.78 7.31 29.22
N LEU A 52 -4.50 6.16 29.83
CA LEU A 52 -3.63 5.12 29.23
C LEU A 52 -4.22 4.55 27.94
N LEU A 53 -5.52 4.26 27.92
CA LEU A 53 -6.21 3.76 26.73
C LEU A 53 -6.17 4.78 25.59
N LEU A 54 -6.42 6.05 25.89
CA LEU A 54 -6.39 7.13 24.90
C LEU A 54 -4.98 7.36 24.34
N GLY A 55 -3.96 7.30 25.20
CA GLY A 55 -2.56 7.34 24.79
C GLY A 55 -2.19 6.17 23.86
N PHE A 56 -2.62 4.95 24.20
CA PHE A 56 -2.43 3.78 23.33
C PHE A 56 -3.09 3.96 21.96
N TRP A 57 -4.32 4.48 21.93
CA TRP A 57 -5.04 4.77 20.68
C TRP A 57 -4.30 5.78 19.79
N ILE A 58 -3.75 6.84 20.37
CA ILE A 58 -2.96 7.83 19.63
C ILE A 58 -1.69 7.20 19.04
N CYS A 59 -0.97 6.40 19.83
CA CYS A 59 0.20 5.66 19.33
C CYS A 59 -0.18 4.76 18.14
N PHE A 60 -1.31 4.06 18.23
CA PHE A 60 -1.83 3.23 17.15
C PHE A 60 -2.21 4.05 15.91
N LEU A 61 -2.87 5.22 16.09
CA LEU A 61 -3.24 6.12 14.99
C LEU A 61 -2.01 6.73 14.30
N ILE A 62 -0.97 7.09 15.06
CA ILE A 62 0.31 7.56 14.51
C ILE A 62 0.97 6.45 13.70
N PHE A 63 1.05 5.23 14.24
CA PHE A 63 1.57 4.08 13.52
C PHE A 63 0.80 3.81 12.23
N ALA A 64 -0.54 3.81 12.31
CA ALA A 64 -1.41 3.66 11.14
C ALA A 64 -1.10 4.74 10.11
N THR A 65 -0.99 6.01 10.54
CA THR A 65 -0.61 7.16 9.69
C THR A 65 0.76 6.95 9.05
N VAL A 66 1.77 6.43 9.76
CA VAL A 66 3.05 6.13 9.13
C VAL A 66 2.87 5.01 8.09
N ALA A 67 2.17 3.93 8.43
CA ALA A 67 1.91 2.83 7.50
C ALA A 67 1.21 3.33 6.22
N CYS A 68 0.30 4.30 6.34
CA CYS A 68 -0.38 4.99 5.24
C CYS A 68 0.53 5.55 4.15
N PHE A 69 1.59 6.21 4.58
CA PHE A 69 2.45 6.97 3.68
C PHE A 69 3.64 6.13 3.19
N PHE A 70 4.03 5.12 3.95
CA PHE A 70 5.19 4.28 3.64
C PHE A 70 4.87 3.08 2.74
N HIS A 71 3.63 2.58 2.74
CA HIS A 71 3.24 1.48 1.86
C HIS A 71 3.16 1.93 0.39
N GLY A 72 3.87 1.23 -0.50
CA GLY A 72 4.11 1.68 -1.86
C GLY A 72 4.83 0.67 -2.74
N VAL A 73 4.53 0.65 -4.03
CA VAL A 73 5.40 0.07 -5.06
C VAL A 73 6.21 1.19 -5.68
N ILE A 74 7.51 1.01 -5.75
CA ILE A 74 8.42 1.95 -6.40
C ILE A 74 9.04 1.28 -7.60
N PHE A 75 8.75 1.84 -8.76
CA PHE A 75 9.40 1.48 -10.02
C PHE A 75 10.61 2.41 -10.21
N ASP A 76 11.82 1.87 -10.06
CA ASP A 76 13.07 2.62 -10.20
C ASP A 76 13.76 2.22 -11.51
N GLU A 77 13.57 3.05 -12.53
CA GLU A 77 13.99 2.74 -13.90
C GLU A 77 15.51 2.69 -14.06
N LYS A 78 16.23 3.60 -13.38
CA LYS A 78 17.69 3.71 -13.48
C LYS A 78 18.38 2.48 -12.91
N LYS A 79 17.83 1.94 -11.84
CA LYS A 79 18.40 0.77 -11.14
C LYS A 79 17.88 -0.55 -11.69
N GLY A 80 16.85 -0.53 -12.54
CA GLY A 80 16.21 -1.75 -13.04
C GLY A 80 15.55 -2.56 -11.93
N ILE A 81 15.03 -1.90 -10.89
CA ILE A 81 14.45 -2.56 -9.70
C ILE A 81 13.00 -2.15 -9.44
N LEU A 82 12.21 -3.13 -9.07
CA LEU A 82 10.89 -2.98 -8.49
C LEU A 82 11.02 -3.11 -6.97
N SER A 83 10.85 -2.00 -6.25
CA SER A 83 10.93 -1.98 -4.78
C SER A 83 9.53 -1.93 -4.19
N LEU A 84 9.20 -2.96 -3.42
CA LEU A 84 7.96 -3.09 -2.68
C LEU A 84 8.23 -2.60 -1.26
N ARG A 85 7.63 -1.46 -0.90
CA ARG A 85 7.65 -0.94 0.46
C ARG A 85 6.35 -1.35 1.13
N ALA A 86 6.47 -2.27 2.07
CA ALA A 86 5.45 -2.50 3.09
C ALA A 86 6.09 -2.11 4.44
N ILE A 87 5.87 -2.90 5.49
CA ILE A 87 6.66 -2.81 6.73
C ILE A 87 8.15 -3.05 6.44
N TYR A 88 8.46 -4.03 5.58
CA TYR A 88 9.80 -4.31 5.12
C TYR A 88 9.96 -3.98 3.65
N ARG A 89 11.13 -3.45 3.28
CA ARG A 89 11.48 -3.20 1.90
C ARG A 89 11.91 -4.50 1.23
N ARG A 90 11.15 -4.93 0.22
CA ARG A 90 11.55 -6.03 -0.67
C ARG A 90 11.89 -5.45 -2.04
N THR A 91 12.93 -5.97 -2.68
CA THR A 91 13.36 -5.52 -4.00
C THR A 91 13.45 -6.70 -4.96
N ALA A 92 12.95 -6.52 -6.17
CA ALA A 92 13.09 -7.46 -7.27
C ALA A 92 13.77 -6.75 -8.45
N LYS A 93 14.76 -7.36 -9.10
CA LYS A 93 15.31 -6.83 -10.35
C LYS A 93 14.35 -7.15 -11.49
N PHE A 94 14.20 -6.24 -12.46
CA PHE A 94 13.31 -6.43 -13.61
C PHE A 94 13.65 -7.70 -14.40
N SER A 95 14.93 -8.02 -14.55
CA SER A 95 15.41 -9.23 -15.23
C SER A 95 15.01 -10.54 -14.55
N GLU A 96 14.73 -10.51 -13.25
CA GLU A 96 14.36 -11.66 -12.43
C GLU A 96 12.84 -11.86 -12.37
N ILE A 97 12.05 -10.86 -12.76
CA ILE A 97 10.58 -10.95 -12.75
C ILE A 97 10.14 -11.90 -13.86
N LYS A 98 9.33 -12.91 -13.49
CA LYS A 98 8.69 -13.83 -14.42
C LYS A 98 7.27 -13.36 -14.76
N ASP A 99 6.48 -13.02 -13.75
CA ASP A 99 5.09 -12.56 -13.91
C ASP A 99 4.64 -11.78 -12.66
N ILE A 100 3.60 -10.97 -12.82
CA ILE A 100 2.94 -10.22 -11.75
C ILE A 100 1.45 -10.53 -11.81
N ARG A 101 0.86 -11.04 -10.73
CA ARG A 101 -0.56 -11.44 -10.70
C ARG A 101 -1.28 -10.77 -9.56
N ILE A 102 -2.60 -10.73 -9.69
CA ILE A 102 -3.49 -10.35 -8.59
C ILE A 102 -4.15 -11.62 -8.10
N ASN A 103 -4.12 -11.81 -6.78
CA ASN A 103 -4.72 -12.92 -6.10
C ASN A 103 -5.71 -12.40 -5.06
N ASN A 104 -7.00 -12.56 -5.34
CA ASN A 104 -8.10 -12.20 -4.45
C ASN A 104 -8.67 -13.41 -3.69
N ARG A 105 -8.25 -14.65 -3.99
CA ARG A 105 -8.76 -15.87 -3.34
C ARG A 105 -8.71 -15.87 -1.80
N PRO A 106 -7.63 -15.41 -1.13
CA PRO A 106 -7.60 -15.41 0.33
C PRO A 106 -8.39 -14.25 0.96
N SER A 107 -9.17 -13.49 0.19
CA SER A 107 -9.78 -12.24 0.64
C SER A 107 -11.20 -12.44 1.12
N VAL A 108 -11.52 -11.84 2.28
CA VAL A 108 -12.88 -11.83 2.87
C VAL A 108 -13.89 -11.13 1.94
N ASP A 109 -13.43 -10.14 1.16
CA ASP A 109 -14.21 -9.51 0.09
C ASP A 109 -13.35 -9.47 -1.19
N PRO A 110 -13.57 -10.38 -2.16
CA PRO A 110 -12.76 -10.51 -3.37
C PRO A 110 -12.83 -9.31 -4.33
N ARG A 111 -13.78 -8.38 -4.13
CA ARG A 111 -13.91 -7.15 -4.92
C ARG A 111 -13.19 -5.96 -4.27
N LYS A 112 -12.95 -6.04 -2.96
CA LYS A 112 -12.31 -4.99 -2.17
C LYS A 112 -10.85 -5.27 -1.83
N TYR A 113 -10.51 -6.52 -1.53
CA TYR A 113 -9.18 -6.90 -1.10
C TYR A 113 -8.53 -7.87 -2.08
N CYS A 114 -7.24 -7.67 -2.32
CA CYS A 114 -6.42 -8.59 -3.09
C CYS A 114 -4.95 -8.46 -2.67
N PHE A 115 -4.16 -9.44 -3.08
CA PHE A 115 -2.72 -9.41 -3.03
C PHE A 115 -2.14 -9.29 -4.43
N ILE A 116 -1.10 -8.47 -4.58
CA ILE A 116 -0.26 -8.46 -5.76
C ILE A 116 0.89 -9.43 -5.51
N GLU A 117 1.01 -10.44 -6.36
CA GLU A 117 2.02 -11.49 -6.29
C GLU A 117 3.00 -11.34 -7.44
N ILE A 118 4.27 -11.11 -7.11
CA ILE A 118 5.36 -11.02 -8.08
C ILE A 118 6.12 -12.34 -8.05
N SER A 119 6.00 -13.09 -9.13
CA SER A 119 6.71 -14.36 -9.33
C SER A 119 8.08 -14.08 -9.94
N LEU A 120 9.13 -14.57 -9.30
CA LEU A 120 10.50 -14.48 -9.80
C LEU A 120 10.88 -15.75 -10.57
N LYS A 121 11.87 -15.64 -11.46
CA LYS A 121 12.40 -16.76 -12.26
C LYS A 121 12.99 -17.89 -11.40
N ASN A 122 13.47 -17.58 -10.21
CA ASN A 122 13.98 -18.55 -9.23
C ASN A 122 12.88 -19.27 -8.42
N GLY A 123 11.60 -19.07 -8.76
CA GLY A 123 10.47 -19.70 -8.06
C GLY A 123 10.00 -18.98 -6.79
N LYS A 124 10.70 -17.94 -6.33
CA LYS A 124 10.28 -17.14 -5.17
C LYS A 124 9.10 -16.24 -5.54
N ILE A 125 8.10 -16.18 -4.66
CA ILE A 125 6.94 -15.29 -4.80
C ILE A 125 7.05 -14.18 -3.77
N ILE A 126 6.99 -12.93 -4.23
CA ILE A 126 6.87 -11.76 -3.36
C ILE A 126 5.42 -11.31 -3.36
N LYS A 127 4.78 -11.37 -2.20
CA LYS A 127 3.40 -10.89 -2.00
C LYS A 127 3.38 -9.50 -1.39
N MET A 128 2.40 -8.71 -1.78
CA MET A 128 2.03 -7.47 -1.10
C MET A 128 0.52 -7.26 -1.15
N ALA A 129 -0.02 -6.45 -0.24
CA ALA A 129 -1.41 -6.01 -0.34
C ALA A 129 -1.64 -5.18 -1.61
N GLY A 130 -2.84 -5.28 -2.20
CA GLY A 130 -3.30 -4.42 -3.28
C GLY A 130 -3.78 -3.05 -2.79
N TYR A 131 -4.36 -2.27 -3.70
CA TYR A 131 -5.08 -1.06 -3.34
C TYR A 131 -6.28 -1.41 -2.43
N SER A 132 -6.50 -0.59 -1.41
CA SER A 132 -7.68 -0.67 -0.54
C SER A 132 -8.07 0.73 -0.09
N SER A 133 -9.38 0.97 -0.08
CA SER A 133 -10.01 2.19 0.41
C SER A 133 -10.88 1.91 1.64
N CYS A 134 -11.01 2.92 2.49
CA CYS A 134 -11.91 2.86 3.65
C CYS A 134 -13.40 2.88 3.26
N PHE A 135 -13.72 3.36 2.05
CA PHE A 135 -15.10 3.50 1.60
C PHE A 135 -15.68 2.19 1.05
N ARG A 136 -17.01 2.08 1.04
CA ARG A 136 -17.76 0.88 0.63
C ARG A 136 -17.77 0.63 -0.89
N LEU A 137 -16.81 1.20 -1.62
CA LEU A 137 -16.72 1.09 -3.08
C LEU A 137 -16.10 -0.25 -3.45
N LYS A 138 -16.78 -1.03 -4.29
CA LYS A 138 -16.43 -2.42 -4.64
C LYS A 138 -15.43 -2.55 -5.81
N HIS A 139 -14.55 -1.56 -6.04
CA HIS A 139 -13.66 -1.51 -7.21
C HIS A 139 -12.16 -1.37 -6.86
N ASP A 140 -11.78 -1.72 -5.63
CA ASP A 140 -10.38 -1.58 -5.19
C ASP A 140 -9.47 -2.64 -5.82
N VAL A 141 -10.00 -3.83 -6.12
CA VAL A 141 -9.29 -4.84 -6.92
C VAL A 141 -9.07 -4.37 -8.35
N GLU A 142 -10.02 -3.71 -8.97
CA GLU A 142 -9.84 -3.13 -10.33
C GLU A 142 -8.78 -2.03 -10.35
N LYS A 143 -8.70 -1.20 -9.31
CA LYS A 143 -7.61 -0.22 -9.18
C LYS A 143 -6.25 -0.90 -9.04
N SER A 144 -6.19 -1.98 -8.27
CA SER A 144 -5.00 -2.82 -8.18
C SER A 144 -4.63 -3.42 -9.53
N ALA A 145 -5.63 -3.87 -10.30
CA ALA A 145 -5.49 -4.40 -11.65
C ALA A 145 -4.90 -3.36 -12.61
N LYS A 146 -5.37 -2.12 -12.56
CA LYS A 146 -4.82 -1.00 -13.33
C LYS A 146 -3.36 -0.69 -12.96
N ILE A 147 -3.01 -0.74 -11.68
CA ILE A 147 -1.61 -0.53 -11.23
C ILE A 147 -0.71 -1.66 -11.76
N VAL A 148 -1.16 -2.91 -11.64
CA VAL A 148 -0.40 -4.07 -12.12
C VAL A 148 -0.26 -4.07 -13.64
N SER A 149 -1.31 -3.70 -14.38
CA SER A 149 -1.26 -3.63 -15.84
C SER A 149 -0.30 -2.54 -16.32
N GLU A 150 -0.27 -1.38 -15.67
CA GLU A 150 0.70 -0.31 -15.95
C GLU A 150 2.14 -0.77 -15.70
N ILE A 151 2.40 -1.47 -14.58
CA ILE A 151 3.74 -2.03 -14.28
C ILE A 151 4.12 -3.07 -15.35
N LYS A 152 3.21 -3.97 -15.72
CA LYS A 152 3.43 -4.98 -16.75
C LYS A 152 3.76 -4.34 -18.10
N LYS A 153 2.96 -3.36 -18.52
CA LYS A 153 3.14 -2.64 -19.78
C LYS A 153 4.54 -2.04 -19.87
N ARG A 154 4.99 -1.34 -18.83
CA ARG A 154 6.35 -0.75 -18.80
C ARG A 154 7.46 -1.79 -18.82
N LEU A 155 7.28 -2.91 -18.13
CA LEU A 155 8.26 -4.00 -18.18
C LEU A 155 8.32 -4.63 -19.58
N GLN A 156 7.19 -4.70 -20.29
CA GLN A 156 7.13 -5.18 -21.68
C GLN A 156 7.77 -4.18 -22.66
N GLU A 157 7.46 -2.89 -22.55
CA GLU A 157 8.07 -1.82 -23.37
C GLU A 157 9.60 -1.83 -23.27
N LYS A 158 10.14 -2.21 -22.11
CA LYS A 158 11.59 -2.34 -21.89
C LYS A 158 12.15 -3.74 -22.16
N GLY A 159 11.33 -4.67 -22.67
CA GLY A 159 11.77 -6.02 -23.06
C GLY A 159 12.00 -7.01 -21.91
N TYR A 160 11.62 -6.67 -20.67
CA TYR A 160 11.80 -7.56 -19.51
C TYR A 160 10.70 -8.63 -19.39
N LEU A 161 9.55 -8.43 -20.02
CA LEU A 161 8.42 -9.35 -20.06
C LEU A 161 8.01 -9.62 -21.53
N LYS A 162 7.80 -10.89 -21.89
CA LYS A 162 7.17 -11.31 -23.16
C LYS A 162 5.67 -11.57 -22.89
N GLY A 163 4.75 -11.25 -23.82
CA GLY A 163 3.26 -11.22 -23.66
C GLY A 163 2.62 -12.45 -22.98
N VAL A 164 1.39 -12.46 -22.43
CA VAL A 164 0.08 -11.87 -22.81
C VAL A 164 -0.62 -11.20 -21.61
N LEU A 165 -1.53 -10.27 -21.90
CA LEU A 165 -2.28 -9.39 -20.98
C LEU A 165 -3.49 -10.06 -20.29
N GLU A 166 -3.47 -11.36 -20.02
CA GLU A 166 -4.59 -11.99 -19.30
C GLU A 166 -4.42 -11.83 -17.79
N GLN A 167 -5.04 -10.78 -17.26
CA GLN A 167 -5.38 -10.72 -15.85
C GLN A 167 -6.60 -11.61 -15.60
N VAL A 168 -6.37 -12.84 -15.13
CA VAL A 168 -7.46 -13.68 -14.62
C VAL A 168 -7.89 -13.12 -13.28
N ILE A 169 -8.85 -12.19 -13.31
CA ILE A 169 -9.58 -11.79 -12.11
C ILE A 169 -10.69 -12.84 -11.94
N SER A 170 -10.46 -13.80 -11.05
CA SER A 170 -11.46 -14.80 -10.70
C SER A 170 -12.50 -14.12 -9.81
N TYR A 171 -13.70 -13.91 -10.33
CA TYR A 171 -14.88 -13.70 -9.50
C TYR A 171 -15.53 -15.08 -9.38
N GLU A 172 -15.39 -15.72 -8.23
CA GLU A 172 -16.31 -16.83 -7.92
C GLU A 172 -17.70 -16.19 -7.72
N GLU A 173 -18.69 -16.73 -8.44
CA GLU A 173 -20.10 -16.34 -8.37
C GLU A 173 -20.74 -16.71 -7.03
#